data_AF-A0A7C4Y4H4-F1
#
_entry.id   AF-A0A7C4Y4H4-F1
#
_cell.length_a   1.000
_cell.length_b   1.000
_cell.length_c   1.000
_cell.angle_alpha   90.00
_cell.angle_beta   90.00
_cell.angle_gamma   90.00
#
_symmetry.space_group_name_H-M   'P 1'
#
loop_
_entity.id
_entity.type
_entity.pdbx_description
1 polymer ?
#
loop_
_entity_poly.entity_id
_entity_poly.type
_entity_poly.pdbx_seq_one_letter_code
_entity_poly.pdbx_strand_id
1 'polypeptide(L)'
;MPEKFLYSKYSLFVLLAIFLLLIFALGREGYFNFKTAQEIKELEKKIEELKKDNAELAEMEKYLQSEEFLEKEGRLKLNLIREGEKVIIIKDETENSVATTSQSQKQENPPNPYKWWKYFFGK
;
A
#
# COMPACT_ATOMS: atom_id res chain seq x y z
N MET A 1 -19.25 -49.09 57.60
CA MET A 1 -20.28 -49.04 56.55
C MET A 1 -21.35 -48.00 56.92
N PRO A 2 -21.27 -46.74 56.48
CA PRO A 2 -22.39 -45.80 56.60
C PRO A 2 -22.96 -45.43 55.22
N GLU A 3 -23.63 -46.36 54.54
CA GLU A 3 -24.20 -46.10 53.20
C GLU A 3 -25.57 -45.39 53.23
N LYS A 4 -26.12 -45.10 54.41
CA LYS A 4 -27.51 -44.61 54.53
C LYS A 4 -27.63 -43.13 54.86
N PHE A 5 -26.53 -42.43 55.16
CA PHE A 5 -26.57 -40.98 55.42
C PHE A 5 -26.60 -40.12 54.14
N LEU A 6 -26.22 -40.70 53.01
CA LEU A 6 -26.17 -39.98 51.72
C LEU A 6 -27.52 -39.86 51.01
N TYR A 7 -28.57 -40.57 51.47
CA TYR A 7 -29.87 -40.68 50.80
C TYR A 7 -31.03 -39.90 51.46
N SER A 8 -30.72 -38.95 52.35
CA SER A 8 -31.72 -38.01 52.88
C SER A 8 -31.82 -36.78 51.98
N LYS A 9 -33.03 -36.23 51.79
CA LYS A 9 -33.31 -35.08 50.90
C LYS A 9 -32.30 -33.93 51.07
N TYR A 10 -31.88 -33.68 52.31
CA TYR A 10 -30.92 -32.63 52.67
C TYR A 10 -29.48 -32.89 52.18
N SER A 11 -29.02 -34.15 52.16
CA SER A 11 -27.71 -34.53 51.60
C SER A 11 -27.64 -34.18 50.11
N LEU A 12 -28.73 -34.43 49.38
CA LEU A 12 -28.83 -34.11 47.95
C LEU A 12 -28.83 -32.60 47.70
N PHE A 13 -29.49 -31.80 48.57
CA PHE A 13 -29.41 -30.33 48.50
C PHE A 13 -28.01 -29.80 48.79
N VAL A 14 -27.30 -30.37 49.77
CA VAL A 14 -25.91 -29.98 50.09
C VAL A 14 -24.99 -30.34 48.93
N LEU A 15 -25.13 -31.54 48.35
CA LEU A 15 -24.37 -31.95 47.17
C LEU A 15 -24.63 -31.04 45.97
N LEU A 16 -25.91 -30.67 45.73
CA LEU A 16 -26.29 -29.76 44.66
C LEU A 16 -25.71 -28.36 44.87
N ALA A 17 -25.69 -27.86 46.11
CA ALA A 17 -25.09 -26.57 46.44
C ALA A 17 -23.56 -26.57 46.20
N ILE A 18 -22.87 -27.65 46.60
CA ILE A 18 -21.44 -27.82 46.34
C ILE A 18 -21.18 -27.90 44.83
N PHE A 19 -22.03 -28.60 44.08
CA PHE A 19 -21.92 -28.71 42.64
C PHE A 19 -22.11 -27.36 41.94
N LEU A 20 -23.10 -26.57 42.35
CA LEU A 20 -23.31 -25.21 41.83
C LEU A 20 -22.15 -24.27 42.16
N LEU A 21 -21.56 -24.38 43.36
CA LEU A 21 -20.36 -23.62 43.72
C LEU A 21 -19.14 -23.99 42.86
N LEU A 22 -18.97 -25.29 42.53
CA LEU A 22 -17.91 -25.73 41.63
C LEU A 22 -18.10 -25.19 40.21
N ILE A 23 -19.33 -25.21 39.68
CA ILE A 23 -19.64 -24.62 38.37
C ILE A 23 -19.36 -23.11 38.38
N PHE A 24 -19.73 -22.42 39.45
CA PHE A 24 -19.48 -20.97 39.58
C PHE A 24 -17.98 -20.64 39.67
N ALA A 25 -17.22 -21.43 40.43
CA ALA A 25 -15.77 -21.28 40.55
C ALA A 25 -15.05 -21.52 39.22
N LEU A 26 -15.39 -22.61 38.52
CA LEU A 26 -14.80 -22.97 37.22
C LEU A 26 -15.25 -22.03 36.09
N GLY A 27 -16.49 -21.54 36.15
CA GLY A 27 -17.03 -20.59 35.18
C GLY A 27 -16.33 -19.23 35.18
N ARG A 28 -15.79 -18.81 36.33
CA ARG A 28 -15.02 -17.56 36.46
C ARG A 28 -13.66 -17.64 35.75
N GLU A 29 -13.03 -18.81 35.75
CA GLU A 29 -11.67 -19.01 35.24
C GLU A 29 -11.65 -19.26 33.72
N GLY A 30 -12.72 -19.86 33.17
CA GLY A 30 -12.84 -20.13 31.73
C GLY A 30 -13.03 -18.88 30.84
N TYR A 31 -13.67 -17.83 31.34
CA TYR A 31 -13.96 -16.63 30.54
C TYR A 31 -12.76 -15.70 30.39
N PHE A 32 -11.87 -15.66 31.38
CA PHE A 32 -10.71 -14.75 31.39
C PHE A 32 -9.64 -15.15 30.35
N ASN A 33 -9.40 -16.45 30.19
CA ASN A 33 -8.35 -16.95 29.31
C ASN A 33 -8.61 -16.67 27.82
N PHE A 34 -9.87 -16.67 27.39
CA PHE A 34 -10.19 -16.46 25.97
C PHE A 34 -10.01 -15.00 25.54
N LYS A 35 -10.36 -14.04 26.40
CA LYS A 35 -10.22 -12.61 26.08
C LYS A 35 -8.75 -12.20 26.05
N THR A 36 -7.95 -12.65 27.01
CA THR A 36 -6.50 -12.39 27.02
C THR A 36 -5.78 -13.04 25.83
N ALA A 37 -6.18 -14.26 25.44
CA ALA A 37 -5.58 -14.92 24.27
C ALA A 37 -5.91 -14.21 22.96
N GLN A 38 -7.11 -13.62 22.82
CA GLN A 38 -7.44 -12.82 21.64
C GLN A 38 -6.68 -11.49 21.62
N GLU A 39 -6.59 -10.79 22.74
CA GLU A 39 -5.83 -9.55 22.86
C GLU A 39 -4.35 -9.78 22.49
N ILE A 40 -3.74 -10.87 22.98
CA ILE A 40 -2.37 -11.25 22.62
C ILE A 40 -2.24 -11.47 21.11
N LYS A 41 -3.14 -12.24 20.49
CA LYS A 41 -3.11 -12.48 19.04
C LYS A 41 -3.28 -11.21 18.22
N GLU A 42 -4.15 -10.30 18.64
CA GLU A 42 -4.33 -9.02 17.96
C GLU A 42 -3.08 -8.15 18.05
N LEU A 43 -2.47 -8.08 19.24
CA LEU A 43 -1.23 -7.35 19.46
C LEU A 43 -0.07 -7.93 18.65
N GLU A 44 0.08 -9.26 18.62
CA GLU A 44 1.09 -9.95 17.80
C GLU A 44 0.92 -9.62 16.31
N LYS A 45 -0.33 -9.66 15.81
CA LYS A 45 -0.62 -9.31 14.42
C LYS A 45 -0.26 -7.85 14.11
N LYS A 46 -0.58 -6.91 15.00
CA LYS A 46 -0.20 -5.50 14.84
C LYS A 46 1.33 -5.33 14.81
N ILE A 47 2.06 -6.05 15.65
CA ILE A 47 3.54 -6.00 15.65
C ILE A 47 4.10 -6.49 14.31
N GLU A 48 3.54 -7.57 13.75
CA GLU A 48 3.98 -8.10 12.46
C GLU A 48 3.70 -7.11 11.31
N GLU A 49 2.51 -6.51 11.30
CA GLU A 49 2.13 -5.48 10.33
C GLU A 49 3.05 -4.26 10.41
N LEU A 50 3.26 -3.71 11.61
CA LEU A 50 4.17 -2.57 11.81
C LEU A 50 5.62 -2.88 11.39
N LYS A 51 6.10 -4.11 11.61
CA LYS A 51 7.44 -4.51 11.17
C LYS A 51 7.55 -4.56 9.66
N LYS A 52 6.51 -5.06 8.98
CA LYS A 52 6.46 -5.10 7.52
C LYS A 52 6.43 -3.68 6.95
N ASP A 53 5.58 -2.81 7.49
CA ASP A 53 5.48 -1.42 7.04
C ASP A 53 6.80 -0.67 7.23
N ASN A 54 7.47 -0.88 8.37
CA ASN A 54 8.77 -0.29 8.63
C ASN A 54 9.83 -0.75 7.62
N ALA A 55 9.86 -2.05 7.30
CA ALA A 55 10.79 -2.60 6.31
C ALA A 55 10.54 -2.04 4.90
N GLU A 56 9.28 -1.92 4.49
CA GLU A 56 8.90 -1.33 3.21
C GLU A 56 9.29 0.16 3.12
N LEU A 57 9.01 0.93 4.18
CA LEU A 57 9.40 2.33 4.26
C LEU A 57 10.93 2.52 4.21
N ALA A 58 11.68 1.66 4.89
CA ALA A 58 13.14 1.68 4.85
C ALA A 58 13.69 1.35 3.45
N GLU A 59 13.04 0.43 2.73
CA GLU A 59 13.40 0.13 1.34
C GLU A 59 13.12 1.31 0.41
N MET A 60 11.97 1.97 0.57
CA MET A 60 11.63 3.18 -0.18
C MET A 60 12.60 4.32 0.10
N GLU A 61 12.98 4.53 1.37
CA GLU A 61 13.97 5.53 1.74
C GLU A 61 15.30 5.26 1.03
N LYS A 62 15.76 4.01 1.08
CA LYS A 62 16.99 3.60 0.40
C LYS A 62 16.92 3.79 -1.11
N TYR A 63 15.77 3.49 -1.72
CA TYR A 63 15.54 3.71 -3.14
C TYR A 63 15.60 5.20 -3.49
N LEU A 64 14.93 6.06 -2.70
CA LEU A 64 14.93 7.51 -2.90
C LEU A 64 16.32 8.12 -2.72
N GLN A 65 17.15 7.57 -1.84
CA GLN A 65 18.54 7.98 -1.63
C GLN A 65 19.49 7.44 -2.71
N SER A 66 19.05 6.48 -3.54
CA SER A 66 19.91 5.88 -4.56
C SER A 66 20.24 6.85 -5.69
N GLU A 67 21.43 6.70 -6.26
CA GLU A 67 21.86 7.46 -7.43
C GLU A 67 20.97 7.18 -8.65
N GLU A 68 20.36 6.00 -8.75
CA GLU A 68 19.42 5.65 -9.81
C GLU A 68 18.16 6.51 -9.76
N PHE A 69 17.62 6.77 -8.56
CA PHE A 69 16.48 7.67 -8.41
C PHE A 69 16.85 9.11 -8.77
N LEU A 70 18.03 9.56 -8.33
CA LEU A 70 18.54 10.89 -8.66
C LEU A 70 18.75 11.07 -10.17
N GLU A 71 19.30 10.06 -10.83
CA GLU A 71 19.48 10.06 -12.28
C GLU A 71 18.14 10.04 -13.02
N LYS A 72 17.18 9.22 -12.58
CA LYS A 72 15.84 9.15 -13.16
C LYS A 72 15.11 10.50 -13.05
N GLU A 73 15.13 11.10 -11.87
CA GLU A 73 14.55 12.43 -11.64
C GLU A 73 15.28 13.51 -12.45
N GLY A 74 16.62 13.45 -12.55
CA GLY A 74 17.41 14.35 -13.39
C GLY A 74 17.07 14.25 -14.88
N ARG A 75 16.92 13.03 -15.40
CA ARG A 75 16.47 12.77 -16.78
C ARG A 75 15.05 13.31 -17.02
N LEU A 76 14.13 13.08 -16.09
CA LEU A 76 12.72 13.46 -16.25
C LEU A 76 12.48 14.96 -16.09
N LYS A 77 13.08 15.59 -15.08
CA LYS A 77 12.81 16.99 -14.73
C LYS A 77 13.74 17.97 -15.41
N LEU A 78 14.98 17.57 -15.67
CA LEU A 78 16.02 18.46 -16.15
C LEU A 78 16.54 18.04 -17.54
N ASN A 79 15.98 16.99 -18.16
CA ASN A 79 16.52 16.38 -19.38
C ASN A 79 18.04 16.19 -19.30
N LEU A 80 18.55 15.85 -18.10
CA LEU A 80 19.99 15.66 -17.88
C LEU A 80 20.46 14.43 -18.65
N ILE A 81 21.56 14.61 -19.38
CA ILE A 81 22.20 13.62 -20.24
C ILE A 81 23.58 13.34 -19.65
N ARG A 82 23.97 12.07 -19.52
CA ARG A 82 25.34 11.73 -19.09
C ARG A 82 26.36 12.14 -20.14
N GLU A 83 27.59 12.46 -19.72
CA GLU A 83 28.68 12.75 -20.66
C GLU A 83 28.93 11.54 -21.57
N GLY A 84 28.63 11.68 -22.87
CA GLY A 84 28.75 10.62 -23.88
C GLY A 84 27.44 10.01 -24.37
N GLU A 85 26.28 10.39 -23.82
CA GLU A 85 24.97 9.88 -24.26
C GLU A 85 24.41 10.72 -25.43
N LYS A 86 24.04 10.05 -26.54
CA LYS A 86 23.58 10.69 -27.79
C LYS A 86 22.05 10.63 -27.87
N VAL A 87 21.38 11.77 -27.68
CA VAL A 87 19.92 11.86 -27.81
C VAL A 87 19.55 11.84 -29.30
N ILE A 88 18.87 10.77 -29.72
CA ILE A 88 18.32 10.65 -31.07
C ILE A 88 16.86 11.09 -30.99
N ILE A 89 16.60 12.33 -31.39
CA ILE A 89 15.22 12.79 -31.61
C ILE A 89 14.78 12.19 -32.94
N ILE A 90 13.99 11.12 -32.89
CA ILE A 90 13.28 10.63 -34.08
C ILE A 90 12.19 11.65 -34.37
N LYS A 91 12.43 12.51 -35.36
CA LYS A 91 11.35 13.17 -36.08
C LYS A 91 10.68 12.07 -36.89
N ASP A 92 9.39 11.86 -36.68
CA ASP A 92 8.59 11.04 -37.59
C ASP A 92 8.59 11.71 -38.95
N GLU A 93 9.56 11.35 -39.78
CA GLU A 93 9.56 11.62 -41.21
C GLU A 93 8.66 10.58 -41.86
N THR A 94 7.35 10.79 -41.75
CA THR A 94 6.56 10.66 -42.97
C THR A 94 7.09 11.70 -43.94
N GLU A 95 8.06 11.26 -44.74
CA GLU A 95 8.57 11.78 -46.01
C GLU A 95 10.09 11.83 -46.07
N ASN A 96 10.68 10.65 -46.30
CA ASN A 96 11.98 10.56 -46.94
C ASN A 96 11.88 11.14 -48.35
N SER A 97 12.62 12.21 -48.64
CA SER A 97 13.24 12.37 -49.95
C SER A 97 14.47 13.25 -49.86
N VAL A 98 15.64 12.60 -49.89
CA VAL A 98 16.90 13.25 -50.20
C VAL A 98 16.86 13.63 -51.67
N ALA A 99 16.71 14.92 -51.96
CA ALA A 99 17.17 15.50 -53.21
C ALA A 99 17.64 16.93 -52.96
N THR A 100 18.95 17.12 -53.12
CA THR A 100 19.60 18.39 -53.40
C THR A 100 18.80 19.21 -54.41
N THR A 101 18.39 20.44 -54.06
CA THR A 101 18.59 21.68 -54.84
C THR A 101 17.76 22.80 -54.25
N SER A 102 18.42 23.95 -54.05
CA SER A 102 17.88 25.25 -53.68
C SER A 102 16.54 25.59 -54.35
N GLN A 103 15.53 25.97 -53.56
CA GLN A 103 14.62 27.05 -53.92
C GLN A 103 13.80 27.54 -52.70
N SER A 104 13.91 28.83 -52.45
CA SER A 104 13.12 29.58 -51.49
C SER A 104 11.63 29.48 -51.79
N GLN A 105 10.82 29.03 -50.82
CA GLN A 105 9.43 29.44 -50.73
C GLN A 105 9.16 30.04 -49.35
N LYS A 106 8.84 31.33 -49.38
CA LYS A 106 8.51 32.17 -48.23
C LYS A 106 7.15 31.73 -47.71
N GLN A 107 7.15 30.89 -46.68
CA GLN A 107 5.92 30.45 -46.03
C GLN A 107 5.42 31.60 -45.14
N GLU A 108 4.38 32.31 -45.59
CA GLU A 108 3.69 33.31 -44.77
C GLU A 108 3.13 32.62 -43.52
N ASN A 109 3.75 32.92 -42.39
CA ASN A 109 3.38 32.38 -41.09
C ASN A 109 2.52 33.42 -40.38
N PRO A 110 1.17 33.35 -40.44
CA PRO A 110 0.33 34.35 -39.80
C PRO A 110 0.58 34.32 -38.28
N PRO A 111 0.49 35.48 -37.60
CA PRO A 111 0.71 35.55 -36.16
C PRO A 111 -0.18 34.57 -35.42
N ASN A 112 0.37 33.97 -34.35
CA ASN A 112 -0.30 32.96 -33.55
C ASN A 112 -1.74 33.33 -33.13
N PRO A 113 -2.08 34.60 -32.78
CA PRO A 113 -3.45 34.98 -32.44
C PRO A 113 -4.48 34.69 -33.54
N TYR A 114 -4.12 34.87 -34.82
CA TYR A 114 -5.03 34.60 -35.94
C TYR A 114 -5.35 33.11 -36.08
N LYS A 115 -4.35 32.25 -35.84
CA LYS A 115 -4.51 30.79 -35.87
C LYS A 115 -5.48 30.32 -34.79
N TRP A 116 -5.37 30.91 -33.59
CA TRP A 116 -6.23 30.55 -32.46
C TRP A 116 -7.66 31.03 -32.70
N TRP A 117 -7.84 32.25 -33.19
CA TRP A 117 -9.16 32.75 -33.55
C TRP A 117 -9.87 31.86 -34.58
N LYS A 118 -9.16 31.44 -35.63
CA LYS A 118 -9.69 30.53 -36.64
C LYS A 118 -10.04 29.16 -36.07
N TYR A 119 -9.26 28.64 -35.14
CA TYR A 119 -9.53 27.34 -34.50
C TYR A 119 -10.80 27.37 -33.63
N PHE A 120 -11.01 28.45 -32.87
CA PHE A 120 -12.13 28.54 -31.93
C PHE A 120 -13.43 29.08 -32.52
N PHE A 121 -13.37 29.88 -33.59
CA PHE A 121 -14.53 30.57 -34.16
C PHE A 121 -14.70 30.38 -35.68
N GLY A 122 -13.81 29.60 -36.31
CA GLY A 122 -14.00 29.13 -37.68
C GLY A 122 -14.98 27.97 -37.68
N LYS A 123 -16.19 28.22 -38.19
CA LYS A 123 -17.32 27.29 -38.26
C LYS A 123 -16.99 25.93 -38.88
#